data_AF-A0A0B6ZDD3-F1
#
_entry.id   AF-A0A0B6ZDD3-F1
#
_cell.length_a   1.000
_cell.length_b   1.000
_cell.length_c   1.000
_cell.angle_alpha   90.00
_cell.angle_beta   90.00
_cell.angle_gamma   90.00
#
_symmetry.space_group_name_H-M   'P 1'
#
loop_
_entity.id
_entity.type
_entity.pdbx_description
1 polymer ?
#
loop_
_entity_poly.entity_id
_entity_poly.type
_entity_poly.pdbx_seq_one_letter_code
_entity_poly.pdbx_strand_id
1 'polypeptide(L)'
;IHSQGVCHRDIKPQNLLLDPETGVLKLCDFGSAKVLIRGEPNVSYICSRYYRAPELIFGATDYTCQIDVWSAGCVLAELLLGQPIFPGDSGVDQLVEIIKVLGTPTREQIREMNPNYSEFKFPQIKAHPWSKVFRPRTPSEAIVLVSRLLEYTPSGRMTPFEACAHAFFDELRDPNTRLPSGRELPLLFNFSQTELTIVPALNTALIPPHARPPSLDIAVSSTMSVNNSNTVPPSNNALDSNNGAPGTSTSGEPT
;
A
#
# COMPACT_ATOMS: atom_id res chain seq x y z
N ILE A 1 7.74 4.30 13.03
CA ILE A 1 7.02 3.93 14.28
C ILE A 1 6.38 2.53 14.22
N HIS A 2 5.69 2.17 13.13
CA HIS A 2 5.04 0.85 13.01
C HIS A 2 6.02 -0.33 13.09
N SER A 3 7.25 -0.19 12.59
CA SER A 3 8.31 -1.22 12.72
C SER A 3 8.73 -1.50 14.16
N GLN A 4 8.39 -0.61 15.10
CA GLN A 4 8.61 -0.79 16.54
C GLN A 4 7.31 -1.21 17.26
N GLY A 5 6.26 -1.57 16.51
CA GLY A 5 4.95 -1.93 17.05
C GLY A 5 4.13 -0.75 17.59
N VAL A 6 4.61 0.48 17.46
CA VAL A 6 3.92 1.70 17.93
C VAL A 6 2.91 2.16 16.89
N CYS A 7 1.64 2.20 17.27
CA CYS A 7 0.55 2.82 16.51
C CYS A 7 0.26 4.22 17.06
N HIS A 8 0.10 5.21 16.18
CA HIS A 8 -0.14 6.61 16.57
C HIS A 8 -1.56 6.83 17.10
N ARG A 9 -2.57 6.23 16.43
CA ARG A 9 -3.98 6.26 16.80
C ARG A 9 -4.64 7.65 16.83
N ASP A 10 -4.00 8.63 16.19
CA ASP A 10 -4.57 9.98 16.01
C ASP A 10 -3.88 10.74 14.86
N ILE A 11 -3.65 10.07 13.73
CA ILE A 11 -3.15 10.72 12.52
C ILE A 11 -4.25 11.62 11.97
N LYS A 12 -3.96 12.92 11.84
CA LYS A 12 -4.86 13.97 11.35
C LYS A 12 -4.05 15.21 10.98
N PRO A 13 -4.57 16.15 10.17
CA PRO A 13 -3.82 17.32 9.73
C PRO A 13 -3.24 18.14 10.88
N GLN A 14 -3.95 18.26 12.01
CA GLN A 14 -3.51 19.04 13.18
C GLN A 14 -2.26 18.46 13.85
N ASN A 15 -1.97 17.17 13.65
CA ASN A 15 -0.82 16.47 14.24
C ASN A 15 0.35 16.35 13.25
N LEU A 16 0.29 17.03 12.10
CA LEU A 16 1.34 17.07 11.09
C LEU A 16 1.95 18.48 11.06
N LEU A 17 3.03 18.67 11.82
CA LEU A 17 3.74 19.95 11.85
C LEU A 17 4.45 20.16 10.51
N LEU A 18 4.36 21.37 9.97
CA LEU A 18 4.99 21.75 8.71
C LEU A 18 5.89 22.96 8.94
N ASP A 19 7.12 22.85 8.46
CA ASP A 19 7.96 24.02 8.23
C ASP A 19 7.69 24.55 6.81
N PRO A 20 7.04 25.72 6.65
CA PRO A 20 6.66 26.24 5.34
C PRO A 20 7.86 26.64 4.48
N GLU A 21 9.01 26.90 5.09
CA GLU A 21 10.21 27.35 4.40
C GLU A 21 11.03 26.19 3.81
N THR A 22 11.06 25.06 4.52
CA THR A 22 11.86 23.89 4.15
C THR A 22 11.02 22.74 3.59
N GLY A 23 9.69 22.79 3.75
CA GLY A 23 8.78 21.71 3.37
C GLY A 23 8.87 20.48 4.28
N VAL A 24 9.60 20.57 5.40
CA VAL A 24 9.76 19.44 6.34
C VAL A 24 8.46 19.21 7.09
N LEU A 25 7.96 17.97 7.02
CA LEU A 25 6.84 17.49 7.82
C LEU A 25 7.35 16.70 9.03
N LYS A 26 6.79 16.97 10.21
CA LYS A 26 7.05 16.20 11.45
C LYS A 26 5.74 15.77 12.09
N LEU A 27 5.59 14.47 12.32
CA LEU A 27 4.49 13.92 13.11
C LEU A 27 4.67 14.31 14.58
N CYS A 28 3.60 14.76 15.23
CA CYS A 28 3.58 15.14 16.64
C CYS A 28 2.37 14.53 17.38
N ASP A 29 2.26 14.83 18.68
CA ASP A 29 1.17 14.37 19.57
C ASP A 29 1.01 12.84 19.68
N PHE A 30 1.98 12.23 20.35
CA PHE A 30 1.95 10.81 20.71
C PHE A 30 1.08 10.53 21.96
N GLY A 31 0.24 11.46 22.41
CA GLY A 31 -0.59 11.29 23.61
C GLY A 31 -1.60 10.14 23.50
N SER A 32 -2.02 9.82 22.27
CA SER A 32 -2.88 8.67 21.97
C SER A 32 -2.11 7.41 21.55
N ALA A 33 -0.80 7.49 21.34
CA ALA A 33 -0.03 6.38 20.78
C ALA A 33 0.06 5.18 21.75
N LYS A 34 0.19 3.97 21.21
CA LYS A 34 0.37 2.74 22.01
C LYS A 34 1.18 1.70 21.23
N VAL A 35 2.01 0.93 21.93
CA VAL A 35 2.57 -0.31 21.39
C VAL A 35 1.46 -1.36 21.33
N LEU A 36 1.11 -1.82 20.14
CA LEU A 36 0.08 -2.83 19.96
C LEU A 36 0.69 -4.23 20.09
N ILE A 37 0.22 -4.98 21.09
CA ILE A 37 0.64 -6.36 21.34
C ILE A 37 -0.47 -7.30 20.88
N ARG A 38 -0.13 -8.27 20.04
CA ARG A 38 -1.11 -9.22 19.49
C ARG A 38 -1.77 -10.02 20.62
N GLY A 39 -3.09 -10.07 20.62
CA GLY A 39 -3.89 -10.76 21.64
C GLY A 39 -4.27 -9.89 22.84
N GLU A 40 -3.70 -8.68 22.98
CA GLU A 40 -4.14 -7.73 23.99
C GLU A 40 -5.23 -6.80 23.45
N PRO A 41 -6.36 -6.66 24.14
CA PRO A 41 -7.43 -5.78 23.69
C PRO A 41 -7.03 -4.30 23.83
N ASN A 42 -7.54 -3.49 22.90
CA ASN A 42 -7.32 -2.06 22.85
C ASN A 42 -8.66 -1.31 22.77
N VAL A 43 -8.69 -0.09 23.29
CA VAL A 43 -9.88 0.78 23.22
C VAL A 43 -10.22 1.08 21.77
N SER A 44 -11.45 0.79 21.35
CA SER A 44 -11.96 1.01 20.00
C SER A 44 -12.37 2.46 19.73
N TYR A 45 -12.88 3.15 20.75
CA TYR A 45 -13.22 4.58 20.67
C TYR A 45 -11.96 5.46 20.77
N ILE A 46 -11.13 5.40 19.71
CA ILE A 46 -9.88 6.15 19.54
C ILE A 46 -9.87 6.80 18.15
N CYS A 47 -8.84 7.60 17.83
CA CYS A 47 -8.75 8.48 16.67
C CYS A 47 -9.80 9.61 16.66
N SER A 48 -9.40 10.75 16.11
CA SER A 48 -10.33 11.82 15.73
C SER A 48 -11.32 11.32 14.65
N ARG A 49 -12.60 11.68 14.79
CA ARG A 49 -13.73 11.02 14.11
C ARG A 49 -13.58 10.89 12.59
N TYR A 50 -13.23 11.98 11.89
CA TYR A 50 -13.15 12.00 10.42
C TYR A 50 -12.04 11.11 9.85
N TYR A 51 -11.05 10.76 10.68
CA TYR A 51 -9.89 9.95 10.32
C TYR A 51 -9.96 8.55 10.93
N ARG A 52 -11.07 8.20 11.58
CA ARG A 52 -11.25 6.91 12.27
C ARG A 52 -11.50 5.80 11.26
N ALA A 53 -10.70 4.73 11.36
CA ALA A 53 -10.82 3.54 10.53
C ALA A 53 -12.15 2.80 10.79
N PRO A 54 -12.76 2.15 9.78
CA PRO A 54 -14.08 1.55 9.91
C PRO A 54 -14.11 0.44 10.97
N GLU A 55 -13.06 -0.39 11.10
CA GLU A 55 -12.97 -1.42 12.14
C GLU A 55 -13.10 -0.87 13.57
N LEU A 56 -12.64 0.36 13.83
CA LEU A 56 -12.82 1.02 15.11
C LEU A 56 -14.28 1.43 15.33
N ILE A 57 -14.98 1.83 14.27
CA ILE A 57 -16.41 2.14 14.29
C ILE A 57 -17.24 0.85 14.53
N PHE A 58 -16.81 -0.26 13.94
CA PHE A 58 -17.34 -1.61 14.22
C PHE A 58 -16.95 -2.14 15.61
N GLY A 59 -16.17 -1.40 16.39
CA GLY A 59 -15.84 -1.75 17.78
C GLY A 59 -14.73 -2.78 17.94
N ALA A 60 -13.89 -2.99 16.91
CA ALA A 60 -12.75 -3.90 17.01
C ALA A 60 -11.79 -3.49 18.13
N THR A 61 -11.25 -4.47 18.85
CA THR A 61 -10.28 -4.24 19.96
C THR A 61 -8.91 -4.87 19.67
N ASP A 62 -8.83 -5.70 18.64
CA ASP A 62 -7.66 -6.43 18.14
C ASP A 62 -7.10 -5.83 16.85
N TYR A 63 -7.39 -4.54 16.60
CA TYR A 63 -6.88 -3.79 15.44
C TYR A 63 -5.35 -3.68 15.44
N THR A 64 -4.79 -3.33 14.28
CA THR A 64 -3.35 -3.18 14.06
C THR A 64 -2.98 -1.75 13.71
N CYS A 65 -1.69 -1.49 13.46
CA CYS A 65 -1.19 -0.20 12.97
C CYS A 65 -1.82 0.27 11.64
N GLN A 66 -2.54 -0.61 10.93
CA GLN A 66 -3.26 -0.28 9.69
C GLN A 66 -4.38 0.75 9.88
N ILE A 67 -4.80 1.05 11.11
CA ILE A 67 -5.70 2.18 11.37
C ILE A 67 -5.04 3.52 11.05
N ASP A 68 -3.73 3.66 11.27
CA ASP A 68 -3.01 4.89 10.92
C ASP A 68 -2.89 5.06 9.40
N VAL A 69 -2.81 3.97 8.66
CA VAL A 69 -2.79 3.96 7.18
C VAL A 69 -4.12 4.47 6.63
N TRP A 70 -5.24 4.02 7.20
CA TRP A 70 -6.56 4.56 6.87
C TRP A 70 -6.62 6.07 7.14
N SER A 71 -6.20 6.50 8.34
CA SER A 71 -6.18 7.91 8.71
C SER A 71 -5.32 8.75 7.76
N ALA A 72 -4.16 8.24 7.32
CA ALA A 72 -3.32 8.88 6.32
C ALA A 72 -4.01 8.96 4.94
N GLY A 73 -4.77 7.93 4.54
CA GLY A 73 -5.63 7.96 3.36
C GLY A 73 -6.70 9.05 3.43
N CYS A 74 -7.33 9.23 4.60
CA CYS A 74 -8.27 10.34 4.83
C CYS A 74 -7.59 11.71 4.73
N VAL A 75 -6.39 11.87 5.28
CA VAL A 75 -5.60 13.11 5.15
C VAL A 75 -5.26 13.40 3.68
N LEU A 76 -4.77 12.41 2.94
CA LEU A 76 -4.46 12.57 1.52
C LEU A 76 -5.71 12.96 0.72
N ALA A 77 -6.83 12.28 0.93
CA ALA A 77 -8.09 12.61 0.28
C ALA A 77 -8.56 14.04 0.63
N GLU A 78 -8.42 14.46 1.88
CA GLU A 78 -8.77 15.80 2.34
C GLU A 78 -7.93 16.88 1.66
N LEU A 79 -6.61 16.66 1.52
CA LEU A 79 -5.73 17.57 0.78
C LEU A 79 -6.13 17.72 -0.70
N LEU A 80 -6.59 16.63 -1.33
CA LEU A 80 -7.04 16.64 -2.73
C LEU A 80 -8.42 17.30 -2.91
N LEU A 81 -9.31 17.17 -1.92
CA LEU A 81 -10.68 17.71 -1.97
C LEU A 81 -10.75 19.17 -1.50
N GLY A 82 -9.88 19.55 -0.56
CA GLY A 82 -9.94 20.79 0.21
C GLY A 82 -10.90 20.74 1.41
N GLN A 83 -11.44 19.56 1.75
CA GLN A 83 -12.35 19.31 2.87
C GLN A 83 -12.31 17.82 3.27
N PRO A 84 -12.69 17.45 4.51
CA PRO A 84 -12.71 16.05 4.94
C PRO A 84 -13.54 15.17 4.01
N ILE A 85 -13.01 14.01 3.62
CA ILE A 85 -13.71 13.06 2.74
C ILE A 85 -14.90 12.37 3.44
N PHE A 86 -14.83 12.19 4.77
CA PHE A 86 -15.86 11.53 5.57
C PHE A 86 -16.28 12.40 6.78
N PRO A 87 -17.11 13.44 6.58
CA PRO A 87 -17.50 14.37 7.64
C PRO A 87 -18.73 13.88 8.43
N GLY A 88 -18.62 12.79 9.18
CA GLY A 88 -19.74 12.26 9.98
C GLY A 88 -19.97 12.99 11.31
N ASP A 89 -21.22 13.24 11.71
CA ASP A 89 -21.55 13.93 12.96
C ASP A 89 -21.49 13.02 14.20
N SER A 90 -21.76 11.73 14.02
CA SER A 90 -21.68 10.68 15.04
C SER A 90 -20.83 9.48 14.58
N GLY A 91 -20.63 8.48 15.43
CA GLY A 91 -19.96 7.23 15.03
C GLY A 91 -20.71 6.49 13.93
N VAL A 92 -22.05 6.50 13.98
CA VAL A 92 -22.90 5.88 12.96
C VAL A 92 -22.87 6.69 11.66
N ASP A 93 -22.96 8.01 11.75
CA ASP A 93 -22.91 8.87 10.56
C ASP A 93 -21.54 8.79 9.87
N GLN A 94 -20.46 8.62 10.64
CA GLN A 94 -19.13 8.39 10.08
C GLN A 94 -19.10 7.15 9.18
N LEU A 95 -19.74 6.05 9.60
CA LEU A 95 -19.85 4.84 8.78
C LEU A 95 -20.73 5.08 7.54
N VAL A 96 -21.80 5.86 7.68
CA VAL A 96 -22.67 6.25 6.55
C VAL A 96 -21.88 7.03 5.49
N GLU A 97 -21.05 8.01 5.90
CA GLU A 97 -20.18 8.75 4.96
C GLU A 97 -19.18 7.83 4.24
N ILE A 98 -18.60 6.86 4.95
CA ILE A 98 -17.70 5.87 4.35
C ILE A 98 -18.46 5.02 3.30
N ILE A 99 -19.65 4.52 3.64
CA ILE A 99 -20.48 3.69 2.76
C ILE A 99 -20.91 4.46 1.50
N LYS A 100 -21.18 5.77 1.58
CA LYS A 100 -21.52 6.59 0.41
C LYS A 100 -20.42 6.58 -0.66
N VAL A 101 -19.15 6.42 -0.24
CA VAL A 101 -18.00 6.39 -1.15
C VAL A 101 -17.62 4.95 -1.51
N LEU A 102 -17.35 4.10 -0.50
CA LEU A 102 -16.85 2.74 -0.70
C LEU A 102 -17.95 1.72 -1.03
N GLY A 103 -19.21 2.10 -0.90
CA GLY A 103 -20.33 1.17 -0.95
C GLY A 103 -20.46 0.37 0.34
N THR A 104 -21.48 -0.49 0.39
CA THR A 104 -21.76 -1.35 1.53
C THR A 104 -20.67 -2.42 1.66
N PRO A 105 -20.02 -2.59 2.83
CA PRO A 105 -18.99 -3.61 3.00
C PRO A 105 -19.58 -5.02 2.83
N THR A 106 -18.82 -5.92 2.21
CA THR A 106 -19.22 -7.33 2.10
C THR A 106 -19.17 -8.03 3.46
N ARG A 107 -19.78 -9.21 3.55
CA ARG A 107 -19.75 -10.02 4.79
C ARG A 107 -18.31 -10.36 5.19
N GLU A 108 -17.47 -10.66 4.22
CA GLU A 108 -16.06 -10.98 4.41
C GLU A 108 -15.30 -9.76 4.93
N GLN A 109 -15.52 -8.58 4.35
CA GLN A 109 -14.92 -7.33 4.83
C GLN A 109 -15.36 -6.99 6.27
N ILE A 110 -16.64 -7.14 6.60
CA ILE A 110 -17.13 -6.95 7.98
C ILE A 110 -16.42 -7.91 8.94
N ARG A 111 -16.27 -9.18 8.55
CA ARG A 111 -15.58 -10.19 9.37
C ARG A 111 -14.10 -9.86 9.59
N GLU A 112 -13.40 -9.34 8.57
CA GLU A 112 -12.02 -8.88 8.70
C GLU A 112 -11.88 -7.61 9.56
N MET A 113 -12.91 -6.76 9.59
CA MET A 113 -12.93 -5.57 10.44
C MET A 113 -13.25 -5.91 11.91
N ASN A 114 -14.29 -6.70 12.15
CA ASN A 114 -14.62 -7.21 13.48
C ASN A 114 -15.39 -8.54 13.37
N PRO A 115 -14.77 -9.69 13.69
CA PRO A 115 -15.41 -11.00 13.57
C PRO A 115 -16.55 -11.21 14.59
N ASN A 116 -16.58 -10.43 15.68
CA ASN A 116 -17.65 -10.50 16.69
C ASN A 116 -18.86 -9.64 16.32
N TYR A 117 -18.82 -8.91 15.20
CA TYR A 117 -19.92 -8.07 14.76
C TYR A 117 -20.99 -8.92 14.08
N SER A 118 -22.06 -9.22 14.81
CA SER A 118 -23.15 -10.10 14.35
C SER A 118 -24.39 -9.36 13.86
N GLU A 119 -24.46 -8.04 14.03
CA GLU A 119 -25.69 -7.28 13.82
C GLU A 119 -25.44 -6.07 12.96
N PHE A 120 -26.02 -6.00 11.76
CA PHE A 120 -26.59 -4.82 11.09
C PHE A 120 -26.86 -5.18 9.62
N LYS A 121 -28.09 -4.94 9.15
CA LYS A 121 -28.40 -4.95 7.73
C LYS A 121 -28.25 -3.54 7.20
N PHE A 122 -27.16 -3.28 6.49
CA PHE A 122 -27.01 -2.04 5.74
C PHE A 122 -27.85 -2.11 4.46
N PRO A 123 -28.49 -1.00 4.04
CA PRO A 123 -28.96 -0.86 2.67
C PRO A 123 -27.80 -1.18 1.71
N GLN A 124 -28.10 -1.83 0.59
CA GLN A 124 -27.09 -2.13 -0.42
C GLN A 124 -26.83 -0.89 -1.27
N ILE A 125 -25.67 -0.28 -1.06
CA ILE A 125 -25.19 0.93 -1.73
C ILE A 125 -23.98 0.53 -2.57
N LYS A 126 -24.02 0.87 -3.86
CA LYS A 126 -22.87 0.65 -4.75
C LYS A 126 -21.79 1.68 -4.48
N ALA A 127 -20.53 1.25 -4.53
CA ALA A 127 -19.39 2.14 -4.44
C ALA A 127 -19.46 3.26 -5.49
N HIS A 128 -19.13 4.48 -5.08
CA HIS A 128 -18.94 5.57 -6.01
C HIS A 128 -17.57 5.41 -6.68
N PRO A 129 -17.47 5.48 -8.03
CA PRO A 129 -16.17 5.38 -8.69
C PRO A 129 -15.21 6.45 -8.18
N TRP A 130 -14.01 6.06 -7.76
CA TRP A 130 -13.01 6.98 -7.20
C TRP A 130 -12.70 8.18 -8.11
N SER A 131 -12.70 7.98 -9.44
CA SER A 131 -12.53 9.06 -10.43
C SER A 131 -13.62 10.13 -10.41
N LYS A 132 -14.77 9.85 -9.80
CA LYS A 132 -15.89 10.79 -9.63
C LYS A 132 -15.97 11.38 -8.23
N VAL A 133 -15.23 10.83 -7.26
CA VAL A 133 -15.12 11.38 -5.89
C VAL A 133 -14.30 12.67 -5.92
N PHE A 134 -13.23 12.70 -6.70
CA PHE A 134 -12.31 13.83 -6.80
C PHE A 134 -12.62 14.75 -7.98
N ARG A 135 -12.00 15.94 -7.98
CA ARG A 135 -12.15 16.92 -9.07
C ARG A 135 -11.52 16.36 -10.36
N PRO A 136 -12.01 16.72 -11.56
CA PRO A 136 -11.52 16.16 -12.83
C PRO A 136 -10.02 16.33 -13.12
N ARG A 137 -9.35 17.30 -12.49
CA ARG A 137 -7.90 17.56 -12.64
C ARG A 137 -7.03 16.84 -11.60
N THR A 138 -7.62 15.99 -10.77
CA THR A 138 -6.87 15.24 -9.76
C THR A 138 -6.02 14.16 -10.46
N PRO A 139 -4.70 14.06 -10.20
CA PRO A 139 -3.84 13.07 -10.83
C PRO A 139 -4.34 11.63 -10.58
N SER A 140 -4.29 10.77 -11.60
CA SER A 140 -4.74 9.38 -11.52
C SER A 140 -4.00 8.58 -10.44
N GLU A 141 -2.70 8.82 -10.30
CA GLU A 141 -1.81 8.17 -9.35
C GLU A 141 -2.19 8.51 -7.92
N ALA A 142 -2.65 9.75 -7.67
CA ALA A 142 -3.15 10.18 -6.37
C ALA A 142 -4.45 9.44 -6.01
N ILE A 143 -5.37 9.31 -6.97
CA ILE A 143 -6.64 8.60 -6.80
C ILE A 143 -6.39 7.12 -6.53
N VAL A 144 -5.47 6.49 -7.28
CA VAL A 144 -5.06 5.11 -7.06
C VAL A 144 -4.47 4.94 -5.67
N LEU A 145 -3.54 5.81 -5.26
CA LEU A 145 -2.96 5.76 -3.91
C LEU A 145 -4.03 5.82 -2.82
N VAL A 146 -4.96 6.79 -2.89
CA VAL A 146 -6.07 6.88 -1.93
C VAL A 146 -6.91 5.60 -1.90
N SER A 147 -7.26 5.04 -3.06
CA SER A 147 -8.07 3.82 -3.12
C SER A 147 -7.38 2.60 -2.49
N ARG A 148 -6.04 2.56 -2.52
CA ARG A 148 -5.23 1.49 -1.88
C ARG A 148 -5.01 1.70 -0.37
N LEU A 149 -5.25 2.91 0.14
CA LEU A 149 -5.18 3.22 1.57
C LEU A 149 -6.55 3.09 2.24
N LEU A 150 -7.63 3.47 1.55
CA LEU A 150 -9.01 3.47 2.04
C LEU A 150 -9.75 2.17 1.68
N GLU A 151 -9.26 1.06 2.22
CA GLU A 151 -9.87 -0.27 2.11
C GLU A 151 -10.56 -0.69 3.42
N TYR A 152 -11.71 -1.37 3.33
CA TYR A 152 -12.40 -1.91 4.50
C TYR A 152 -11.55 -2.96 5.21
N THR A 153 -11.02 -3.94 4.46
CA THR A 153 -10.17 -5.00 5.00
C THR A 153 -8.83 -4.43 5.45
N PRO A 154 -8.49 -4.41 6.75
CA PRO A 154 -7.29 -3.72 7.23
C PRO A 154 -5.98 -4.28 6.65
N SER A 155 -5.92 -5.59 6.42
CA SER A 155 -4.78 -6.28 5.80
C SER A 155 -4.66 -6.04 4.29
N GLY A 156 -5.70 -5.52 3.64
CA GLY A 156 -5.69 -5.14 2.21
C GLY A 156 -5.12 -3.75 1.96
N ARG A 157 -4.99 -2.92 3.01
CA ARG A 157 -4.42 -1.57 2.89
C ARG A 157 -2.92 -1.65 2.63
N MET A 158 -2.46 -0.79 1.73
CA MET A 158 -1.04 -0.61 1.44
C MET A 158 -0.25 -0.26 2.71
N THR A 159 0.88 -0.90 2.94
CA THR A 159 1.76 -0.55 4.07
C THR A 159 2.43 0.81 3.86
N PRO A 160 2.93 1.48 4.93
CA PRO A 160 3.62 2.77 4.77
C PRO A 160 4.81 2.73 3.79
N PHE A 161 5.59 1.64 3.78
CA PHE A 161 6.73 1.50 2.87
C PHE A 161 6.30 1.28 1.42
N GLU A 162 5.25 0.49 1.19
CA GLU A 162 4.67 0.34 -0.15
C GLU A 162 4.08 1.67 -0.65
N ALA A 163 3.44 2.45 0.22
CA ALA A 163 2.93 3.78 -0.10
C ALA A 163 4.07 4.74 -0.46
N CYS A 164 5.15 4.76 0.32
CA CYS A 164 6.35 5.53 -0.01
C CYS A 164 7.00 5.10 -1.32
N ALA A 165 6.79 3.86 -1.79
CA ALA A 165 7.28 3.34 -3.08
C ALA A 165 6.30 3.58 -4.24
N HIS A 166 5.12 4.15 -4.00
CA HIS A 166 4.09 4.36 -5.01
C HIS A 166 4.51 5.38 -6.09
N ALA A 167 3.97 5.21 -7.30
CA ALA A 167 4.26 6.06 -8.46
C ALA A 167 3.82 7.52 -8.28
N PHE A 168 2.84 7.78 -7.40
CA PHE A 168 2.44 9.14 -7.01
C PHE A 168 3.63 9.98 -6.48
N PHE A 169 4.65 9.33 -5.93
CA PHE A 169 5.85 10.00 -5.41
C PHE A 169 7.04 9.96 -6.38
N ASP A 170 6.87 9.53 -7.64
CA ASP A 170 7.98 9.46 -8.62
C ASP A 170 8.59 10.84 -8.92
N GLU A 171 7.78 11.91 -8.95
CA GLU A 171 8.29 13.28 -9.12
C GLU A 171 9.29 13.65 -8.02
N LEU A 172 9.09 13.19 -6.79
CA LEU A 172 10.02 13.46 -5.70
C LEU A 172 11.37 12.76 -5.90
N ARG A 173 11.42 11.71 -6.71
CA ARG A 173 12.62 10.94 -7.07
C ARG A 173 13.33 11.46 -8.31
N ASP A 174 12.86 12.53 -8.95
CA ASP A 174 13.61 13.22 -10.00
C ASP A 174 14.64 14.18 -9.35
N PRO A 175 15.94 14.06 -9.68
CA PRO A 175 16.98 14.94 -9.13
C PRO A 175 16.80 16.43 -9.46
N ASN A 176 15.95 16.76 -10.44
CA ASN A 176 15.65 18.13 -10.85
C ASN A 176 14.44 18.73 -10.14
N THR A 177 13.68 17.94 -9.37
CA THR A 177 12.51 18.45 -8.64
C THR A 177 12.93 19.44 -7.56
N ARG A 178 12.17 20.53 -7.45
CA ARG A 178 12.40 21.61 -6.48
C ARG A 178 11.09 22.00 -5.83
N LEU A 179 11.18 22.62 -4.65
CA LEU A 179 10.03 23.27 -4.04
C LEU A 179 9.52 24.41 -4.95
N PRO A 180 8.25 24.81 -4.86
CA PRO A 180 7.73 25.96 -5.62
C PRO A 180 8.51 27.27 -5.39
N SER A 181 9.20 27.39 -4.24
CA SER A 181 10.10 28.50 -3.93
C SER A 181 11.44 28.48 -4.68
N GLY A 182 11.72 27.42 -5.44
CA GLY A 182 13.00 27.15 -6.10
C GLY A 182 14.05 26.49 -5.20
N ARG A 183 13.76 26.33 -3.89
CA ARG A 183 14.65 25.64 -2.93
C ARG A 183 14.69 24.14 -3.21
N GLU A 184 15.75 23.48 -2.71
CA GLU A 184 15.85 22.02 -2.73
C GLU A 184 14.77 21.37 -1.86
N LEU A 185 14.42 20.13 -2.20
CA LEU A 185 13.56 19.30 -1.35
C LEU A 185 14.28 18.97 -0.03
N PRO A 186 13.54 18.72 1.06
CA PRO A 186 14.13 18.19 2.28
C PRO A 186 14.74 16.80 2.05
N LEU A 187 15.44 16.25 3.06
CA LEU A 187 15.98 14.90 2.96
C LEU A 187 14.85 13.86 2.86
N LEU A 188 14.75 13.19 1.70
CA LEU A 188 13.72 12.18 1.41
C LEU A 188 14.28 10.74 1.34
N PHE A 189 15.57 10.58 1.05
CA PHE A 189 16.18 9.28 0.73
C PHE A 189 17.21 8.80 1.75
N ASN A 190 17.33 9.48 2.88
CA ASN A 190 18.25 9.18 3.97
C ASN A 190 17.74 8.06 4.90
N PHE A 191 17.23 6.96 4.31
CA PHE A 191 16.76 5.80 5.06
C PHE A 191 17.89 5.20 5.91
N SER A 192 17.60 4.94 7.18
CA SER A 192 18.53 4.25 8.07
C SER A 192 18.67 2.78 7.70
N GLN A 193 19.76 2.14 8.16
CA GLN A 193 19.94 0.70 7.98
C GLN A 193 18.76 -0.10 8.58
N THR A 194 18.18 0.37 9.68
CA THR A 194 17.02 -0.26 10.30
C THR A 194 15.79 -0.17 9.39
N GLU A 195 15.53 0.99 8.79
CA GLU A 195 14.40 1.17 7.88
C GLU A 195 14.51 0.31 6.63
N LEU A 196 15.71 0.21 6.06
CA LEU A 196 15.97 -0.61 4.86
C LEU A 196 15.82 -2.11 5.08
N THR A 197 15.79 -2.57 6.34
CA THR A 197 15.52 -3.97 6.68
C THR A 197 14.04 -4.31 6.80
N ILE A 198 13.14 -3.31 6.85
CA ILE A 198 11.70 -3.54 7.07
C ILE A 198 11.08 -4.23 5.84
N VAL A 199 11.30 -3.69 4.64
CA VAL A 199 10.86 -4.28 3.37
C VAL A 199 11.98 -4.20 2.32
N PRO A 200 13.01 -5.08 2.39
CA PRO A 200 14.21 -4.94 1.56
C PRO A 200 13.93 -4.92 0.05
N ALA A 201 12.87 -5.60 -0.40
CA ALA A 201 12.46 -5.65 -1.80
C ALA A 201 12.09 -4.27 -2.38
N LEU A 202 11.72 -3.30 -1.53
CA LEU A 202 11.34 -1.95 -1.97
C LEU A 202 12.51 -0.97 -2.01
N ASN A 203 13.71 -1.33 -1.51
CA ASN A 203 14.83 -0.40 -1.38
C ASN A 203 15.23 0.25 -2.72
N THR A 204 15.18 -0.51 -3.82
CA THR A 204 15.49 -0.02 -5.17
C THR A 204 14.47 1.01 -5.67
N ALA A 205 13.21 0.89 -5.26
CA ALA A 205 12.14 1.83 -5.58
C ALA A 205 12.14 3.06 -4.64
N LEU A 206 12.56 2.87 -3.39
CA LEU A 206 12.62 3.94 -2.39
C LEU A 206 13.82 4.86 -2.58
N ILE A 207 14.99 4.32 -2.97
CA ILE A 207 16.23 5.09 -3.14
C ILE A 207 16.59 5.20 -4.63
N PRO A 208 16.38 6.38 -5.26
CA PRO A 208 16.72 6.59 -6.66
C PRO A 208 18.24 6.52 -6.88
N PRO A 209 18.71 6.19 -8.10
CA PRO A 209 20.13 5.98 -8.39
C PRO A 209 21.05 7.11 -7.93
N HIS A 210 20.63 8.37 -8.07
CA HIS A 210 21.42 9.54 -7.69
C HIS A 210 21.58 9.73 -6.16
N ALA A 211 20.77 9.03 -5.35
CA ALA A 211 20.79 9.09 -3.89
C ALA A 211 21.32 7.80 -3.25
N ARG A 212 21.77 6.82 -4.05
CA ARG A 212 22.23 5.53 -3.51
C ARG A 212 23.57 5.67 -2.78
N PRO A 213 23.69 5.09 -1.59
CA PRO A 213 25.01 4.91 -0.99
C PRO A 213 25.78 3.84 -1.77
N PRO A 214 27.13 3.95 -1.86
CA PRO A 214 27.96 2.99 -2.60
C PRO A 214 27.77 1.52 -2.21
N SER A 215 27.34 1.26 -0.96
CA SER A 215 27.05 -0.09 -0.45
C SER A 215 25.83 -0.74 -1.08
N LEU A 216 24.83 0.03 -1.53
CA LEU A 216 23.61 -0.50 -2.13
C LEU A 216 23.84 -0.96 -3.59
N ASP A 217 24.70 -0.24 -4.33
CA ASP A 217 25.00 -0.59 -5.72
C ASP A 217 25.73 -1.93 -5.84
N ILE A 218 26.59 -2.27 -4.88
CA ILE A 218 27.26 -3.58 -4.83
C ILE A 218 26.24 -4.72 -4.66
N ALA A 219 25.23 -4.55 -3.81
CA ALA A 219 24.18 -5.56 -3.59
C ALA A 219 23.28 -5.74 -4.84
N VAL A 220 22.97 -4.66 -5.55
CA VAL A 220 22.19 -4.71 -6.81
C VAL A 220 23.01 -5.36 -7.94
N SER A 221 24.29 -5.02 -8.09
CA SER A 221 25.17 -5.69 -9.06
C SER A 221 25.36 -7.18 -8.74
N SER A 222 25.43 -7.56 -7.47
CA SER A 222 25.56 -8.97 -7.04
C SER A 222 24.31 -9.78 -7.37
N THR A 223 23.11 -9.23 -7.16
CA THR A 223 21.84 -9.89 -7.49
C THR A 223 21.58 -9.99 -8.99
N MET A 224 21.98 -8.99 -9.78
CA MET A 224 21.92 -9.05 -11.25
C MET A 224 22.93 -10.04 -11.86
N SER A 225 24.09 -10.24 -11.22
CA SER A 225 25.11 -11.20 -11.67
C SER A 225 24.66 -12.65 -11.53
N VAL A 226 23.82 -12.97 -10.53
CA VAL A 226 23.32 -14.33 -10.29
C VAL A 226 22.28 -14.74 -11.35
N ASN A 227 21.47 -13.80 -11.85
CA ASN A 227 20.45 -14.10 -12.87
C ASN A 227 20.99 -14.30 -14.30
N ASN A 228 22.27 -14.01 -14.56
CA ASN A 228 22.84 -14.09 -15.92
C ASN A 228 23.69 -15.36 -16.16
N SER A 229 23.59 -16.36 -15.27
CA SER A 229 24.41 -17.59 -15.31
C SER A 229 23.64 -18.88 -15.61
N ASN A 230 22.48 -18.80 -16.27
CA ASN A 230 21.83 -19.97 -16.89
C ASN A 230 22.04 -19.96 -18.41
N THR A 231 23.24 -20.31 -18.85
CA THR A 231 23.53 -20.67 -20.24
C THR A 231 23.07 -22.10 -20.50
N VAL A 232 22.06 -22.24 -21.37
CA VAL A 232 21.59 -23.52 -21.93
C VAL A 232 22.73 -24.17 -22.75
N PRO A 233 23.05 -25.46 -22.57
CA PRO A 233 24.04 -26.12 -23.42
C PRO A 233 23.43 -26.47 -24.79
N PRO A 234 24.21 -26.44 -25.88
CA PRO A 234 23.69 -26.73 -27.22
C PRO A 234 23.49 -28.23 -27.42
N SER A 235 22.34 -28.61 -27.97
CA SER A 235 22.02 -29.96 -28.44
C SER A 235 22.71 -30.23 -29.77
N ASN A 236 23.69 -31.15 -29.78
CA ASN A 236 24.31 -31.68 -30.99
C ASN A 236 23.42 -32.77 -31.62
N ASN A 237 22.99 -32.53 -32.86
CA ASN A 237 22.55 -33.59 -33.77
C ASN A 237 23.78 -34.31 -34.34
N ALA A 238 23.80 -35.64 -34.25
CA ALA A 238 24.64 -36.47 -35.10
C ALA A 238 23.81 -37.67 -35.57
N LEU A 239 23.79 -37.85 -36.90
CA LEU A 239 23.23 -38.96 -37.62
C LEU A 239 23.99 -40.25 -37.26
N ASP A 240 23.27 -41.37 -37.25
CA ASP A 240 23.88 -42.62 -37.69
C ASP A 240 22.85 -43.48 -38.44
N SER A 241 23.34 -44.05 -39.53
CA SER A 241 22.59 -44.75 -40.56
C SER A 241 23.11 -46.18 -40.67
N ASN A 242 22.26 -47.21 -40.60
CA ASN A 242 22.49 -48.42 -41.39
C ASN A 242 21.28 -49.38 -41.53
N ASN A 243 20.90 -49.58 -42.79
CA ASN A 243 20.41 -50.74 -43.55
C ASN A 243 19.87 -52.04 -42.90
N GLY A 244 18.79 -52.53 -43.52
CA GLY A 244 18.46 -53.96 -43.65
C GLY A 244 17.03 -54.23 -44.18
N ALA A 245 16.89 -54.51 -45.48
CA ALA A 245 15.66 -55.03 -46.14
C ALA A 245 15.77 -56.58 -46.32
N PRO A 246 14.85 -57.31 -47.00
CA PRO A 246 13.42 -57.12 -47.33
C PRO A 246 12.53 -58.37 -47.00
N GLY A 247 11.20 -58.32 -47.19
CA GLY A 247 10.36 -59.54 -47.20
C GLY A 247 8.84 -59.38 -47.30
N THR A 248 8.33 -59.49 -48.55
CA THR A 248 7.12 -60.23 -49.01
C THR A 248 5.72 -60.07 -48.36
N SER A 249 4.80 -59.53 -49.17
CA SER A 249 3.44 -60.03 -49.56
C SER A 249 2.53 -60.74 -48.54
N THR A 250 1.26 -60.32 -48.40
CA THR A 250 0.08 -60.88 -49.11
C THR A 250 -1.25 -60.31 -48.58
N SER A 251 -2.13 -59.98 -49.54
CA SER A 251 -3.60 -60.02 -49.59
C SER A 251 -4.43 -60.56 -48.41
N GLY A 252 -5.62 -59.97 -48.20
CA GLY A 252 -6.81 -60.70 -47.76
C GLY A 252 -7.86 -59.91 -46.96
N GLU A 253 -8.75 -59.20 -47.65
CA GLU A 253 -10.20 -59.17 -47.29
C GLU A 253 -10.82 -60.56 -47.62
N PRO A 254 -12.07 -60.91 -47.24
CA PRO A 254 -13.08 -60.18 -46.45
C PRO A 254 -13.76 -61.05 -45.36
N THR A 255 -14.57 -60.42 -44.49
CA THR A 255 -16.03 -60.65 -44.26
C THR A 255 -16.50 -59.68 -43.19
#